data_AF-A0A523PJ08-F1
#
_entry.id   AF-A0A523PJ08-F1
#
_cell.length_a   1.000
_cell.length_b   1.000
_cell.length_c   1.000
_cell.angle_alpha   90.00
_cell.angle_beta   90.00
_cell.angle_gamma   90.00
#
_symmetry.space_group_name_H-M   'P 1'
#
loop_
_entity.id
_entity.type
_entity.pdbx_description
1 polymer ?
#
loop_
_entity_poly.entity_id
_entity_poly.type
_entity_poly.pdbx_seq_one_letter_code
_entity_poly.pdbx_strand_id
1 'polypeptide(L)' 'PTWPELIHPFASAIDTALPRAPESTHLMLGSKKAWVVADIREHDQQYDHYPEESIADWHRRMELET' A
#
# COMPACT_ATOMS: atom_id res chain seq x y z
N PRO A 1 -19.15 -14.71 -9.12
CA PRO A 1 -17.77 -14.26 -8.79
C PRO A 1 -16.75 -15.40 -8.96
N THR A 2 -15.63 -15.12 -9.62
CA THR A 2 -14.62 -16.13 -10.01
C THR A 2 -13.68 -16.55 -8.88
N TRP A 3 -13.69 -15.82 -7.76
CA TRP A 3 -12.82 -16.04 -6.60
C TRP A 3 -13.63 -15.84 -5.30
N PRO A 4 -14.52 -16.79 -4.95
CA PRO A 4 -15.44 -16.66 -3.82
C PRO A 4 -14.73 -16.56 -2.45
N GLU A 5 -13.47 -16.98 -2.37
CA GLU A 5 -12.63 -16.93 -1.17
C GLU A 5 -11.93 -15.58 -0.94
N LEU A 6 -11.90 -14.69 -1.93
CA LEU A 6 -11.30 -13.36 -1.75
C LEU A 6 -12.23 -12.46 -0.93
N ILE A 7 -11.80 -12.15 0.29
CA ILE A 7 -12.39 -11.06 1.06
C ILE A 7 -11.78 -9.76 0.55
N HIS A 8 -12.60 -8.94 -0.09
CA HIS A 8 -12.23 -7.58 -0.46
C HIS A 8 -12.66 -6.64 0.68
N PRO A 9 -11.76 -6.28 1.61
CA PRO A 9 -12.11 -5.35 2.68
C PRO A 9 -12.62 -4.06 2.07
N PHE A 10 -13.87 -3.72 2.38
CA PHE A 10 -14.47 -2.48 1.93
C PHE A 10 -14.05 -1.39 2.90
N ALA A 11 -13.27 -0.40 2.43
CA ALA A 11 -12.70 0.62 3.32
C ALA A 11 -13.76 1.35 4.16
N SER A 12 -14.98 1.50 3.65
CA SER A 12 -16.08 2.14 4.39
C SER A 12 -16.68 1.26 5.50
N ALA A 13 -16.22 0.02 5.68
CA ALA A 13 -16.59 -0.82 6.82
C ALA A 13 -15.82 -0.45 8.09
N ILE A 14 -14.80 0.41 7.98
CA ILE A 14 -14.05 0.95 9.12
C ILE A 14 -14.68 2.29 9.49
N ASP A 15 -15.35 2.32 10.65
CA ASP A 15 -16.03 3.49 11.20
C ASP A 15 -15.19 4.27 12.23
N THR A 16 -14.02 3.74 12.56
CA THR A 16 -13.05 4.37 13.45
C THR A 16 -11.98 5.14 12.67
N ALA A 17 -11.48 6.22 13.27
CA ALA A 17 -10.35 6.95 12.69
C ALA A 17 -9.09 6.07 12.73
N LEU A 18 -8.48 5.85 11.57
CA LEU A 18 -7.21 5.15 11.46
C LEU A 18 -6.03 6.10 11.71
N PRO A 19 -4.94 5.62 12.33
CA PRO A 19 -3.72 6.40 12.42
C PRO A 19 -3.12 6.64 11.04
N ARG A 20 -2.31 7.69 10.91
CA ARG A 20 -1.51 7.90 9.70
C ARG A 20 -0.45 6.80 9.61
N ALA A 21 -0.32 6.19 8.43
CA ALA A 21 0.77 5.25 8.18
C ALA A 21 2.14 5.94 8.30
N PRO A 22 3.13 5.33 8.96
CA PRO A 22 4.47 5.89 9.12
C PRO A 22 5.25 6.01 7.80
N GLU A 23 4.93 5.17 6.81
CA GLU A 23 5.59 5.12 5.49
C GLU A 23 4.55 4.75 4.42
N SER A 24 4.74 5.19 3.17
CA SER A 24 3.99 4.67 2.00
C SER A 24 4.91 3.98 1.00
N THR A 25 4.39 2.93 0.35
CA THR A 25 5.07 2.23 -0.75
C THR A 25 4.36 2.50 -2.06
N HIS A 26 5.07 3.09 -3.02
CA HIS A 26 4.56 3.43 -4.35
C HIS A 26 5.07 2.40 -5.35
N LEU A 27 4.18 1.55 -5.84
CA LEU A 27 4.49 0.47 -6.80
C LEU A 27 3.92 0.77 -8.19
N MET A 28 4.44 0.06 -9.20
CA MET A 28 4.01 0.20 -10.61
C MET A 28 4.22 1.60 -11.21
N LEU A 29 5.18 2.37 -10.69
CA LEU A 29 5.46 3.74 -11.16
C LEU A 29 5.93 3.78 -12.61
N GLY A 30 6.58 2.72 -13.11
CA GLY A 30 7.03 2.61 -14.50
C GLY A 30 5.87 2.51 -15.50
N SER A 31 4.67 2.15 -15.02
CA SER A 31 3.44 2.11 -15.83
C SER A 31 2.59 3.38 -15.70
N LYS A 32 2.94 4.31 -14.81
CA LYS A 32 2.19 5.56 -14.63
C LYS A 32 2.40 6.46 -15.85
N LYS A 33 1.37 7.23 -16.22
CA LYS A 33 1.53 8.24 -17.28
C LYS A 33 2.43 9.37 -16.81
N ALA A 34 3.22 9.94 -17.72
CA ALA A 34 4.18 10.99 -17.39
C ALA A 34 3.57 12.25 -16.73
N TRP A 35 2.29 12.55 -17.02
CA TRP A 35 1.58 13.68 -16.43
C TRP A 35 1.04 13.42 -15.02
N VAL A 36 1.07 12.18 -14.54
CA VAL A 36 0.67 11.84 -13.17
C VAL A 36 1.83 12.17 -12.25
N VAL A 37 1.63 13.07 -11.30
CA VAL A 37 2.59 13.36 -10.22
C VAL A 37 2.21 12.50 -9.02
N ALA A 38 3.14 11.69 -8.51
CA ALA A 38 2.92 10.88 -7.31
C ALA A 38 3.25 11.71 -6.07
N ASP A 39 2.44 11.59 -5.01
CA ASP A 39 2.68 12.22 -3.71
C ASP A 39 3.72 11.41 -2.92
N ILE A 40 4.99 11.51 -3.34
CA ILE A 40 6.11 10.84 -2.69
C ILE A 40 6.62 11.72 -1.54
N ARG A 41 6.67 11.17 -0.33
CA ARG A 41 7.22 11.85 0.85
C ARG A 41 8.62 11.38 1.19
N GLU A 42 9.24 12.07 2.14
CA GLU A 42 10.49 11.61 2.74
C GLU A 42 10.28 10.21 3.34
N HIS A 43 11.21 9.31 3.06
CA HIS A 43 11.20 7.88 3.44
C HIS A 43 10.23 6.95 2.68
N ASP A 44 9.39 7.47 1.78
CA ASP A 44 8.54 6.61 0.96
C ASP A 44 9.37 5.75 -0.02
N GLN A 45 8.96 4.49 -0.17
CA GLN A 45 9.59 3.58 -1.12
C GLN A 45 8.97 3.70 -2.50
N GLN A 46 9.78 3.55 -3.54
CA GLN A 46 9.39 3.74 -4.94
C GLN A 46 9.86 2.59 -5.81
N TYR A 47 8.94 2.00 -6.55
CA TYR A 47 9.20 0.85 -7.42
C TYR A 47 8.52 1.01 -8.78
N ASP A 48 9.27 0.72 -9.85
CA ASP A 48 8.72 0.72 -11.22
C ASP A 48 7.71 -0.42 -11.43
N HIS A 49 7.88 -1.51 -10.69
CA HIS A 49 7.03 -2.70 -10.67
C HIS A 49 6.63 -3.04 -9.22
N TYR A 50 6.23 -4.28 -8.95
CA TYR A 50 5.97 -4.75 -7.59
C TYR A 50 7.29 -4.90 -6.81
N PRO A 51 7.33 -4.52 -5.52
CA PRO A 51 8.46 -4.83 -4.64
C PRO A 51 8.52 -6.34 -4.35
N GLU A 52 9.69 -6.80 -3.91
CA GLU A 52 9.83 -8.13 -3.30
C GLU A 52 9.16 -8.20 -1.92
N GLU A 53 9.14 -7.08 -1.19
CA GLU A 53 8.48 -6.95 0.11
C GLU A 53 6.95 -7.13 -0.03
N SER A 54 6.39 -8.06 0.75
CA SER A 54 4.94 -8.23 0.86
C SER A 54 4.33 -7.20 1.82
N ILE A 55 3.02 -6.94 1.74
CA ILE A 55 2.34 -6.06 2.72
C ILE A 55 2.44 -6.59 4.16
N ALA A 56 2.54 -7.91 4.36
CA ALA A 56 2.73 -8.49 5.68
C ALA A 56 4.16 -8.24 6.18
N ASP A 57 5.15 -8.36 5.30
CA ASP A 57 6.57 -8.07 5.59
C ASP A 57 6.77 -6.60 5.90
N TRP A 58 6.07 -5.72 5.18
CA TRP A 58 5.99 -4.29 5.47
C TRP A 58 5.46 -4.04 6.89
N HIS A 59 4.34 -4.66 7.29
CA HIS A 59 3.82 -4.52 8.66
C HIS A 59 4.83 -5.01 9.71
N ARG A 60 5.57 -6.10 9.45
CA ARG A 60 6.64 -6.58 10.34
C ARG A 60 7.75 -5.56 10.49
N ARG A 61 8.27 -5.05 9.37
CA ARG A 61 9.36 -4.06 9.37
C ARG A 61 8.96 -2.76 10.06
N MET A 62 7.70 -2.36 9.92
CA MET A 62 7.15 -1.16 10.56
C MET A 62 6.70 -1.38 12.01
N GLU A 63 6.83 -2.60 12.55
CA GLU A 63 6.41 -2.97 13.90
C GLU A 63 4.90 -2.69 14.15
N LEU A 64 4.07 -2.95 13.13
CA LEU A 64 2.61 -2.70 13.15
C LEU A 64 1.78 -3.97 13.35
N GLU A 65 2.40 -5.13 13.52
CA GLU A 65 1.69 -6.36 13.90
C GLU A 65 1.22 -6.25 15.37
N THR A 66 -0.02 -6.67 15.63
CA THR A 66 -0.65 -6.63 16.97
C THR A 66 -0.53 -7.96 17.70
#